data_AF-A0A7S4C182-F1
#
_entry.id   AF-A0A7S4C182-F1
#
_cell.length_a   1.000
_cell.length_b   1.000
_cell.length_c   1.000
_cell.angle_alpha   90.00
_cell.angle_beta   90.00
_cell.angle_gamma   90.00
#
_symmetry.space_group_name_H-M   'P 1'
#
loop_
_entity.id
_entity.type
_entity.pdbx_description
1 polymer ?
#
loop_
_entity_poly.entity_id
_entity_poly.type
_entity_poly.pdbx_seq_one_letter_code
_entity_poly.pdbx_strand_id
1 'polypeptide(L)'
;FVLKQHGMGEGVKLGNLAGVEARVKEEAARTMTPEPMWIRKSLRVENDPALGALYRTYIISCASFQSEPESRPLLIIFHGQFGHPRDAAGHRYVRTLVDAGWVVALPAGEADNAYDPYDSGWNVGANGPNANDMCLPDTNHTSCHTSCFAVGGCGQCSWSSCYDDLGFVDALIQEVTALHGVDPERMYLLGSSNGGMLVHYISQEMPGRFRGIITVYATPLIGLRAGRNGRLLKSNASRRTSVLALHGLNDTIIPSAGGRSVDGWLYESEWSTLSAWSAVHDCDSQAVVYPTPFERYTPPSYCALLPDRLRLKAQPCAGRPTCYEYPHCGDGEQVRLCTYEGEHGIWPAPEATEWIIINFLNSLDSDTSPRIHAQPDAAAAPAAPAVLQMAGWAALASMVVVVATLYARKAVAAWRRARRTDGDCELH
;
A
#
# COMPACT_ATOMS: atom_id res chain seq x y z
N PHE A 1 22.52 -29.48 23.13
CA PHE A 1 23.89 -29.73 23.65
C PHE A 1 24.27 -28.56 24.55
N VAL A 2 25.23 -28.71 25.46
CA VAL A 2 25.61 -27.72 26.52
C VAL A 2 24.59 -27.56 27.66
N LEU A 3 24.56 -28.56 28.56
CA LEU A 3 24.43 -28.35 30.01
C LEU A 3 25.24 -29.44 30.70
N LYS A 4 26.50 -29.15 31.01
CA LYS A 4 27.36 -30.07 31.78
C LYS A 4 28.47 -29.33 32.50
N GLN A 5 28.12 -28.67 33.61
CA GLN A 5 28.96 -28.45 34.81
C GLN A 5 28.25 -27.49 35.77
N HIS A 6 27.54 -28.03 36.76
CA HIS A 6 27.90 -27.87 38.17
C HIS A 6 27.09 -28.89 38.97
N GLY A 7 27.76 -29.66 39.82
CA GLY A 7 27.13 -30.74 40.58
C GLY A 7 26.54 -30.22 41.88
N MET A 8 25.22 -30.26 41.99
CA MET A 8 24.53 -30.49 43.26
C MET A 8 23.49 -31.60 43.05
N GLY A 9 23.30 -32.41 44.09
CA GLY A 9 22.60 -33.70 43.99
C GLY A 9 21.08 -33.62 44.08
N GLU A 10 20.52 -34.82 44.26
CA GLU A 10 19.09 -35.14 44.32
C GLU A 10 18.34 -35.20 42.98
N GLY A 11 17.71 -36.34 42.76
CA GLY A 11 17.18 -36.72 41.46
C GLY A 11 15.82 -36.10 41.17
N VAL A 12 15.80 -35.02 40.40
CA VAL A 12 14.59 -34.64 39.65
C VAL A 12 14.29 -35.75 38.65
N LYS A 13 13.30 -36.60 38.95
CA LYS A 13 12.72 -37.50 37.95
C LYS A 13 12.30 -36.64 36.76
N LEU A 14 12.80 -36.95 35.57
CA LEU A 14 12.29 -36.39 34.32
C LEU A 14 10.81 -36.75 34.19
N GLY A 15 9.96 -35.82 34.63
CA GLY A 15 8.51 -35.93 34.51
C GLY A 15 8.12 -36.07 33.04
N ASN A 16 7.04 -36.79 32.78
CA ASN A 16 6.55 -37.11 31.45
C ASN A 16 6.48 -35.85 30.55
N LEU A 17 7.49 -35.67 29.68
CA LEU A 17 7.59 -34.53 28.76
C LEU A 17 6.35 -34.43 27.85
N ALA A 18 5.83 -35.57 27.38
CA ALA A 18 4.60 -35.60 26.60
C ALA A 18 3.36 -35.17 27.42
N GLY A 19 3.36 -35.37 28.74
CA GLY A 19 2.32 -34.89 29.64
C GLY A 19 2.39 -33.38 29.90
N VAL A 20 3.60 -32.80 29.93
CA VAL A 20 3.80 -31.35 29.97
C VAL A 20 3.40 -30.73 28.63
N GLU A 21 3.85 -31.32 27.52
CA GLU A 21 3.53 -30.85 26.17
C GLU A 21 2.02 -30.94 25.86
N ALA A 22 1.34 -32.01 26.30
CA ALA A 22 -0.11 -32.13 26.21
C ALA A 22 -0.83 -31.08 27.04
N ARG A 23 -0.37 -30.79 28.27
CA ARG A 23 -0.93 -29.71 29.10
C ARG A 23 -0.72 -28.33 28.50
N VAL A 24 0.46 -28.03 27.96
CA VAL A 24 0.73 -26.77 27.25
C VAL A 24 -0.17 -26.64 26.02
N LYS A 25 -0.38 -27.72 25.25
CA LYS A 25 -1.33 -27.73 24.12
C LYS A 25 -2.79 -27.56 24.57
N GLU A 26 -3.19 -28.18 25.67
CA GLU A 26 -4.55 -28.07 26.22
C GLU A 26 -4.83 -26.67 26.82
N GLU A 27 -3.84 -26.08 27.49
CA GLU A 27 -3.91 -24.74 28.09
C GLU A 27 -3.86 -23.65 27.00
N ALA A 28 -3.06 -23.84 25.94
CA ALA A 28 -3.13 -23.04 24.72
C ALA A 28 -4.49 -23.16 24.03
N ALA A 29 -5.02 -24.38 23.86
CA ALA A 29 -6.34 -24.60 23.24
C ALA A 29 -7.52 -24.03 24.07
N ARG A 30 -7.37 -23.91 25.41
CA ARG A 30 -8.34 -23.27 26.30
C ARG A 30 -8.24 -21.74 26.33
N THR A 31 -7.13 -21.16 25.87
CA THR A 31 -6.90 -19.71 25.85
C THR A 31 -6.98 -19.10 24.45
N MET A 32 -6.83 -19.90 23.39
CA MET A 32 -7.17 -19.50 22.03
C MET A 32 -8.69 -19.37 21.89
N THR A 33 -9.16 -18.13 21.71
CA THR A 33 -10.44 -17.91 21.03
C THR A 33 -10.37 -18.52 19.62
N PRO A 34 -11.50 -18.90 18.99
CA PRO A 34 -11.50 -19.32 17.59
C PRO A 34 -10.94 -18.20 16.70
N GLU A 35 -10.10 -18.55 15.73
CA GLU A 35 -9.64 -17.57 14.72
C GLU A 35 -10.86 -16.93 14.04
N PRO A 36 -10.81 -15.62 13.71
CA PRO A 36 -11.85 -14.98 12.93
C PRO A 36 -12.13 -15.79 11.66
N MET A 37 -13.40 -16.03 11.34
CA MET A 37 -13.72 -16.63 10.05
C MET A 37 -13.41 -15.61 8.95
N TRP A 38 -12.69 -16.06 7.92
CA TRP A 38 -12.24 -15.21 6.81
C TRP A 38 -12.88 -15.71 5.50
N ILE A 39 -13.64 -14.85 4.82
CA ILE A 39 -14.25 -15.17 3.52
C ILE A 39 -13.35 -14.64 2.41
N ARG A 40 -12.99 -15.48 1.43
CA ARG A 40 -12.39 -15.03 0.18
C ARG A 40 -13.49 -14.56 -0.79
N LYS A 41 -13.26 -13.41 -1.40
CA LYS A 41 -14.13 -12.77 -2.40
C LYS A 41 -13.31 -12.43 -3.65
N SER A 42 -14.02 -12.13 -4.74
CA SER A 42 -13.43 -11.75 -6.03
C SER A 42 -14.36 -10.76 -6.70
N LEU A 43 -13.84 -9.62 -7.13
CA LEU A 43 -14.58 -8.61 -7.88
C LEU A 43 -13.95 -8.38 -9.25
N ARG A 44 -14.80 -8.05 -10.24
CA ARG A 44 -14.38 -7.70 -11.59
C ARG A 44 -14.09 -6.20 -11.64
N VAL A 45 -12.83 -5.85 -11.85
CA VAL A 45 -12.32 -4.49 -12.01
C VAL A 45 -12.19 -4.20 -13.49
N GLU A 46 -12.74 -3.07 -13.94
CA GLU A 46 -12.48 -2.53 -15.29
C GLU A 46 -11.17 -1.74 -15.26
N ASN A 47 -10.32 -1.89 -16.27
CA ASN A 47 -9.05 -1.17 -16.38
C ASN A 47 -8.98 -0.42 -17.72
N ASP A 48 -7.78 0.03 -18.12
CA ASP A 48 -7.51 0.53 -19.47
C ASP A 48 -8.06 -0.44 -20.54
N PRO A 49 -8.72 0.03 -21.61
CA PRO A 49 -9.26 -0.82 -22.68
C PRO A 49 -8.27 -1.80 -23.31
N ALA A 50 -6.96 -1.51 -23.29
CA ALA A 50 -5.91 -2.41 -23.79
C ALA A 50 -5.55 -3.55 -22.81
N LEU A 51 -5.86 -3.39 -21.50
CA LEU A 51 -5.76 -4.45 -20.49
C LEU A 51 -7.07 -5.22 -20.33
N GLY A 52 -8.20 -4.54 -20.50
CA GLY A 52 -9.52 -5.09 -20.26
C GLY A 52 -9.82 -5.34 -18.78
N ALA A 53 -10.81 -6.18 -18.52
CA ALA A 53 -11.30 -6.44 -17.17
C ALA A 53 -10.54 -7.57 -16.48
N LEU A 54 -10.23 -7.38 -15.20
CA LEU A 54 -9.50 -8.34 -14.37
C LEU A 54 -10.32 -8.70 -13.13
N TYR A 55 -10.28 -9.97 -12.72
CA TYR A 55 -10.85 -10.41 -11.45
C TYR A 55 -9.80 -10.31 -10.35
N ARG A 56 -9.96 -9.35 -9.44
CA ARG A 56 -9.06 -9.15 -8.29
C ARG A 56 -9.69 -9.74 -7.03
N THR A 57 -8.88 -10.37 -6.18
CA THR A 57 -9.38 -11.09 -4.99
C THR A 57 -9.03 -10.38 -3.70
N TYR A 58 -9.91 -10.52 -2.69
CA TYR A 58 -9.67 -10.04 -1.34
C TYR A 58 -10.20 -11.04 -0.32
N ILE A 59 -9.78 -10.88 0.94
CA ILE A 59 -10.25 -11.65 2.07
C ILE A 59 -10.88 -10.68 3.06
N ILE A 60 -12.05 -11.00 3.62
CA ILE A 60 -12.78 -10.13 4.55
C ILE A 60 -13.16 -10.87 5.82
N SER A 61 -13.14 -10.16 6.95
CA SER A 61 -13.54 -10.70 8.24
C SER A 61 -15.04 -10.96 8.30
N CYS A 62 -15.41 -12.17 8.71
CA CYS A 62 -16.69 -12.41 9.35
C CYS A 62 -16.61 -11.83 10.77
N ALA A 63 -16.98 -10.56 10.94
CA ALA A 63 -17.67 -10.23 12.19
C ALA A 63 -18.92 -11.12 12.28
N SER A 64 -19.33 -11.48 13.49
CA SER A 64 -20.56 -12.22 13.69
C SER A 64 -21.71 -11.51 12.98
N PHE A 65 -22.45 -12.22 12.12
CA PHE A 65 -23.71 -11.77 11.48
C PHE A 65 -24.85 -11.65 12.52
N GLN A 66 -24.51 -11.30 13.76
CA GLN A 66 -25.39 -11.21 14.92
C GLN A 66 -25.37 -9.75 15.37
N SER A 67 -26.54 -9.12 15.26
CA SER A 67 -26.81 -7.68 15.31
C SER A 67 -26.37 -6.88 14.08
N GLU A 68 -27.28 -6.00 13.65
CA GLU A 68 -27.11 -4.96 12.64
C GLU A 68 -26.72 -3.65 13.34
N PRO A 69 -25.44 -3.27 13.40
CA PRO A 69 -25.06 -1.88 13.49
C PRO A 69 -24.92 -1.35 12.06
N GLU A 70 -25.87 -0.52 11.64
CA GLU A 70 -25.59 0.51 10.65
C GLU A 70 -24.45 1.40 11.19
N SER A 71 -23.49 1.82 10.35
CA SER A 71 -22.24 2.50 10.75
C SER A 71 -21.20 1.59 11.46
N ARG A 72 -20.55 0.73 10.67
CA ARG A 72 -19.34 -0.02 11.09
C ARG A 72 -18.06 0.63 10.55
N PRO A 73 -16.96 0.69 11.32
CA PRO A 73 -15.68 1.15 10.80
C PRO A 73 -15.04 0.09 9.89
N LEU A 74 -14.33 0.53 8.85
CA LEU A 74 -13.63 -0.31 7.88
C LEU A 74 -12.13 -0.04 7.90
N LEU A 75 -11.34 -1.10 8.11
CA LEU A 75 -9.89 -1.08 7.90
C LEU A 75 -9.53 -1.94 6.68
N ILE A 76 -8.84 -1.35 5.70
CA ILE A 76 -8.27 -2.07 4.55
C ILE A 76 -6.75 -2.22 4.77
N ILE A 77 -6.22 -3.44 4.66
CA ILE A 77 -4.80 -3.72 4.94
C ILE A 77 -4.07 -4.27 3.71
N PHE A 78 -3.07 -3.53 3.22
CA PHE A 78 -2.26 -3.88 2.05
C PHE A 78 -0.93 -4.54 2.46
N HIS A 79 -0.68 -5.74 1.92
CA HIS A 79 0.61 -6.43 2.08
C HIS A 79 1.74 -5.75 1.28
N GLY A 80 2.99 -6.06 1.61
CA GLY A 80 4.17 -5.62 0.84
C GLY A 80 4.40 -6.43 -0.44
N GLN A 81 5.47 -6.11 -1.17
CA GLN A 81 5.88 -6.85 -2.36
C GLN A 81 6.16 -8.32 -2.01
N PHE A 82 5.80 -9.26 -2.90
CA PHE A 82 5.85 -10.71 -2.68
C PHE A 82 4.96 -11.23 -1.52
N GLY A 83 4.15 -10.35 -0.93
CA GLY A 83 3.29 -10.67 0.21
C GLY A 83 1.97 -11.32 -0.19
N HIS A 84 1.24 -11.80 0.82
CA HIS A 84 -0.08 -12.38 0.65
C HIS A 84 -1.09 -11.76 1.64
N PRO A 85 -2.38 -11.58 1.28
CA PRO A 85 -3.35 -10.94 2.17
C PRO A 85 -3.48 -11.57 3.57
N ARG A 86 -3.24 -12.88 3.68
CA ARG A 86 -3.30 -13.60 4.98
C ARG A 86 -2.19 -13.23 5.95
N ASP A 87 -1.11 -12.60 5.50
CA ASP A 87 0.02 -12.26 6.37
C ASP A 87 -0.43 -11.24 7.44
N ALA A 88 -1.26 -10.28 7.03
CA ALA A 88 -1.88 -9.32 7.93
C ALA A 88 -2.88 -9.95 8.92
N ALA A 89 -3.61 -11.01 8.50
CA ALA A 89 -4.62 -11.68 9.32
C ALA A 89 -4.04 -12.31 10.61
N GLY A 90 -2.74 -12.64 10.62
CA GLY A 90 -2.05 -13.20 11.79
C GLY A 90 -1.66 -12.16 12.86
N HIS A 91 -1.81 -10.86 12.60
CA HIS A 91 -1.46 -9.85 13.60
C HIS A 91 -2.52 -9.72 14.69
N ARG A 92 -2.05 -9.63 15.94
CA ARG A 92 -2.91 -9.51 17.13
C ARG A 92 -3.88 -8.32 17.05
N TYR A 93 -3.44 -7.16 16.53
CA TYR A 93 -4.31 -5.99 16.38
C TYR A 93 -5.48 -6.23 15.42
N VAL A 94 -5.30 -7.01 14.35
CA VAL A 94 -6.37 -7.34 13.40
C VAL A 94 -7.45 -8.14 14.11
N ARG A 95 -7.06 -9.14 14.91
CA ARG A 95 -7.99 -9.90 15.74
C ARG A 95 -8.76 -9.00 16.71
N THR A 96 -8.06 -8.17 17.47
CA THR A 96 -8.67 -7.26 18.45
C THR A 96 -9.67 -6.29 17.80
N LEU A 97 -9.42 -5.81 16.58
CA LEU A 97 -10.36 -4.97 15.82
C LEU A 97 -11.58 -5.75 15.33
N VAL A 98 -11.39 -6.97 14.79
CA VAL A 98 -12.51 -7.82 14.34
C VAL A 98 -13.41 -8.23 15.51
N ASP A 99 -12.82 -8.61 16.65
CA ASP A 99 -13.55 -8.92 17.89
C ASP A 99 -14.29 -7.69 18.44
N ALA A 100 -13.78 -6.47 18.17
CA ALA A 100 -14.45 -5.20 18.45
C ALA A 100 -15.48 -4.76 17.39
N GLY A 101 -15.80 -5.61 16.41
CA GLY A 101 -16.84 -5.37 15.41
C GLY A 101 -16.41 -4.58 14.17
N TRP A 102 -15.11 -4.32 13.97
CA TRP A 102 -14.61 -3.69 12.74
C TRP A 102 -14.79 -4.61 11.53
N VAL A 103 -15.04 -4.01 10.36
CA VAL A 103 -14.87 -4.71 9.08
C VAL A 103 -13.38 -4.61 8.72
N VAL A 104 -12.73 -5.75 8.46
CA VAL A 104 -11.33 -5.77 8.01
C VAL A 104 -11.26 -6.46 6.65
N ALA A 105 -10.75 -5.75 5.65
CA ALA A 105 -10.56 -6.24 4.30
C ALA A 105 -9.07 -6.30 3.94
N LEU A 106 -8.66 -7.43 3.36
CA LEU A 106 -7.28 -7.78 3.02
C LEU A 106 -7.24 -8.05 1.50
N PRO A 107 -7.05 -7.03 0.65
CA PRO A 107 -6.97 -7.19 -0.80
C PRO A 107 -5.63 -7.80 -1.24
N ALA A 108 -5.65 -8.51 -2.37
CA ALA A 108 -4.45 -9.08 -3.01
C ALA A 108 -3.87 -8.15 -4.07
N GLY A 109 -2.57 -7.90 -3.97
CA GLY A 109 -1.76 -7.30 -5.03
C GLY A 109 -1.75 -8.19 -6.27
N GLU A 110 -1.50 -7.59 -7.44
CA GLU A 110 -1.47 -8.33 -8.70
C GLU A 110 -0.08 -8.90 -8.97
N ALA A 111 -0.01 -10.10 -9.55
CA ALA A 111 1.23 -10.85 -9.80
C ALA A 111 1.27 -11.34 -11.26
N ASP A 112 1.58 -10.42 -12.17
CA ASP A 112 1.63 -10.66 -13.62
C ASP A 112 3.05 -10.52 -14.23
N ASN A 113 4.10 -10.58 -13.39
CA ASN A 113 5.47 -10.68 -13.85
C ASN A 113 5.67 -12.05 -14.54
N ALA A 114 6.09 -12.02 -15.81
CA ALA A 114 6.28 -13.23 -16.62
C ALA A 114 7.41 -14.15 -16.14
N TYR A 115 8.30 -13.65 -15.28
CA TYR A 115 9.46 -14.38 -14.75
C TYR A 115 9.29 -14.86 -13.31
N ASP A 116 8.46 -14.18 -12.52
CA ASP A 116 8.17 -14.55 -11.13
C ASP A 116 6.67 -14.42 -10.83
N PRO A 117 5.90 -15.53 -10.80
CA PRO A 117 4.47 -15.50 -10.49
C PRO A 117 4.16 -15.23 -9.01
N TYR A 118 5.18 -15.06 -8.16
CA TYR A 118 5.04 -14.65 -6.76
C TYR A 118 5.30 -13.15 -6.56
N ASP A 119 5.57 -12.40 -7.63
CA ASP A 119 5.82 -10.95 -7.62
C ASP A 119 4.50 -10.15 -7.45
N SER A 120 3.81 -10.44 -6.35
CA SER A 120 2.56 -9.79 -5.95
C SER A 120 2.83 -8.41 -5.37
N GLY A 121 2.20 -7.38 -5.95
CA GLY A 121 2.42 -6.01 -5.52
C GLY A 121 1.36 -5.04 -5.97
N TRP A 122 1.66 -3.77 -5.74
CA TRP A 122 0.76 -2.64 -5.95
C TRP A 122 1.39 -1.57 -6.84
N ASN A 123 0.63 -1.09 -7.81
CA ASN A 123 0.96 0.05 -8.66
C ASN A 123 0.78 1.36 -7.90
N VAL A 124 1.89 1.96 -7.45
CA VAL A 124 1.89 3.22 -6.68
C VAL A 124 1.89 4.48 -7.57
N GLY A 125 1.45 4.36 -8.83
CA GLY A 125 1.49 5.44 -9.82
C GLY A 125 2.86 5.64 -10.47
N ALA A 126 3.78 4.70 -10.30
CA ALA A 126 5.20 4.78 -10.64
C ALA A 126 5.66 3.71 -11.65
N ASN A 127 4.87 3.48 -12.70
CA ASN A 127 5.24 2.59 -13.81
C ASN A 127 5.42 3.37 -15.12
N GLY A 128 6.29 2.85 -15.99
CA GLY A 128 6.53 3.37 -17.34
C GLY A 128 7.51 4.54 -17.44
N PRO A 129 7.58 5.21 -18.61
CA PRO A 129 8.63 6.20 -18.91
C PRO A 129 8.71 7.39 -17.93
N ASN A 130 7.61 7.72 -17.27
CA ASN A 130 7.53 8.82 -16.31
C ASN A 130 8.03 8.44 -14.90
N ALA A 131 8.39 7.18 -14.66
CA ALA A 131 8.97 6.70 -13.40
C ALA A 131 10.51 6.69 -13.42
N ASN A 132 11.14 6.96 -14.57
CA ASN A 132 12.59 6.81 -14.78
C ASN A 132 13.46 7.68 -13.83
N ASP A 133 12.92 8.76 -13.26
CA ASP A 133 13.63 9.63 -12.31
C ASP A 133 13.51 9.15 -10.84
N MET A 134 12.76 8.07 -10.57
CA MET A 134 12.51 7.52 -9.22
C MET A 134 13.49 6.42 -8.81
N CYS A 135 14.36 5.98 -9.72
CA CYS A 135 15.39 4.98 -9.47
C CYS A 135 16.66 5.27 -10.28
N LEU A 136 17.79 4.71 -9.85
CA LEU A 136 19.06 4.85 -10.56
C LEU A 136 19.22 3.83 -11.71
N PRO A 137 20.12 4.06 -12.68
CA PRO A 137 20.37 3.10 -13.76
C PRO A 137 20.91 1.73 -13.31
N ASP A 138 21.47 1.64 -12.10
CA ASP A 138 21.95 0.41 -11.45
C ASP A 138 20.91 -0.24 -10.51
N THR A 139 19.64 0.18 -10.60
CA THR A 139 18.56 -0.35 -9.75
C THR A 139 18.25 -1.81 -10.06
N ASN A 140 18.15 -2.62 -9.01
CA ASN A 140 17.77 -4.02 -9.07
C ASN A 140 16.26 -4.21 -8.83
N HIS A 141 15.74 -5.42 -9.02
CA HIS A 141 14.31 -5.73 -8.88
C HIS A 141 13.40 -4.91 -9.81
N THR A 142 13.93 -4.50 -10.97
CA THR A 142 13.15 -3.90 -12.05
C THR A 142 12.68 -4.98 -13.02
N SER A 143 11.39 -4.96 -13.38
CA SER A 143 10.76 -5.94 -14.26
C SER A 143 9.69 -5.27 -15.13
N CYS A 144 9.59 -5.70 -16.39
CA CYS A 144 8.51 -5.29 -17.30
C CYS A 144 7.37 -6.31 -17.15
N HIS A 145 6.41 -5.99 -16.28
CA HIS A 145 5.20 -6.80 -16.05
C HIS A 145 4.37 -6.97 -17.34
N THR A 146 3.63 -8.08 -17.45
CA THR A 146 2.91 -8.45 -18.68
C THR A 146 1.88 -7.39 -19.10
N SER A 147 1.14 -6.85 -18.13
CA SER A 147 0.22 -5.71 -18.32
C SER A 147 0.96 -4.45 -18.78
N CYS A 148 2.09 -4.10 -18.15
CA CYS A 148 2.88 -2.95 -18.55
C CYS A 148 3.42 -3.07 -19.97
N PHE A 149 3.83 -4.28 -20.40
CA PHE A 149 4.21 -4.54 -21.78
C PHE A 149 3.04 -4.32 -22.74
N ALA A 150 1.84 -4.82 -22.40
CA ALA A 150 0.64 -4.72 -23.25
C ALA A 150 0.21 -3.26 -23.53
N VAL A 151 0.40 -2.34 -22.58
CA VAL A 151 0.08 -0.90 -22.73
C VAL A 151 1.27 -0.04 -23.19
N GLY A 152 2.43 -0.63 -23.48
CA GLY A 152 3.66 0.12 -23.76
C GLY A 152 4.18 0.93 -22.56
N GLY A 153 3.74 0.58 -21.36
CA GLY A 153 4.04 1.24 -20.09
C GLY A 153 5.27 0.67 -19.36
N CYS A 154 6.23 0.09 -20.08
CA CYS A 154 7.52 -0.31 -19.50
C CYS A 154 8.56 0.83 -19.63
N GLY A 155 9.33 1.00 -18.57
CA GLY A 155 10.45 1.93 -18.42
C GLY A 155 11.52 1.35 -17.49
N GLN A 156 12.60 2.10 -17.24
CA GLN A 156 13.74 1.65 -16.42
C GLN A 156 13.29 1.25 -15.01
N CYS A 157 12.44 2.07 -14.39
CA CYS A 157 11.94 1.88 -13.03
C CYS A 157 10.55 1.21 -13.03
N SER A 158 10.37 0.13 -13.80
CA SER A 158 9.13 -0.69 -13.75
C SER A 158 9.33 -1.84 -12.77
N TRP A 159 8.31 -2.15 -11.98
CA TRP A 159 8.44 -3.08 -10.83
C TRP A 159 7.13 -3.64 -10.29
N SER A 160 6.00 -3.28 -10.90
CA SER A 160 4.67 -3.72 -10.51
C SER A 160 3.77 -3.78 -11.74
N SER A 161 2.58 -4.38 -11.59
CA SER A 161 1.60 -4.45 -12.68
C SER A 161 1.14 -3.05 -13.12
N CYS A 162 0.67 -2.91 -14.35
CA CYS A 162 0.03 -1.69 -14.86
C CYS A 162 -1.50 -1.72 -14.77
N TYR A 163 -2.09 -2.67 -14.03
CA TYR A 163 -3.51 -2.64 -13.69
C TYR A 163 -3.84 -1.49 -12.73
N ASP A 164 -5.12 -1.14 -12.64
CA ASP A 164 -5.59 -0.01 -11.85
C ASP A 164 -5.92 -0.43 -10.40
N ASP A 165 -4.93 -0.30 -9.51
CA ASP A 165 -5.13 -0.55 -8.08
C ASP A 165 -6.02 0.52 -7.40
N LEU A 166 -6.15 1.73 -7.96
CA LEU A 166 -7.10 2.72 -7.44
C LEU A 166 -8.54 2.29 -7.77
N GLY A 167 -8.78 1.90 -9.02
CA GLY A 167 -10.06 1.34 -9.46
C GLY A 167 -10.44 0.07 -8.70
N PHE A 168 -9.48 -0.81 -8.41
CA PHE A 168 -9.70 -1.99 -7.56
C PHE A 168 -10.09 -1.61 -6.13
N VAL A 169 -9.40 -0.66 -5.49
CA VAL A 169 -9.70 -0.24 -4.12
C VAL A 169 -11.04 0.47 -4.02
N ASP A 170 -11.41 1.33 -4.98
CA ASP A 170 -12.73 1.97 -4.96
C ASP A 170 -13.86 0.94 -5.17
N ALA A 171 -13.70 0.01 -6.12
CA ALA A 171 -14.67 -1.06 -6.33
C ALA A 171 -14.82 -1.99 -5.10
N LEU A 172 -13.73 -2.29 -4.40
CA LEU A 172 -13.76 -3.01 -3.12
C LEU A 172 -14.50 -2.21 -2.05
N ILE A 173 -14.23 -0.91 -1.91
CA ILE A 173 -14.92 -0.03 -0.95
C ILE A 173 -16.42 -0.01 -1.24
N GLN A 174 -16.83 0.11 -2.50
CA GLN A 174 -18.24 0.08 -2.90
C GLN A 174 -18.91 -1.25 -2.52
N GLU A 175 -18.31 -2.40 -2.88
CA GLU A 175 -18.85 -3.73 -2.57
C GLU A 175 -18.93 -3.97 -1.06
N VAL A 176 -17.86 -3.66 -0.32
CA VAL A 176 -17.80 -3.87 1.14
C VAL A 176 -18.78 -2.95 1.87
N THR A 177 -18.96 -1.71 1.43
CA THR A 177 -19.94 -0.79 2.02
C THR A 177 -21.36 -1.29 1.81
N ALA A 178 -21.70 -1.71 0.59
CA ALA A 178 -23.03 -2.22 0.25
C ALA A 178 -23.40 -3.52 0.96
N LEU A 179 -22.42 -4.37 1.30
CA LEU A 179 -22.65 -5.69 1.89
C LEU A 179 -22.47 -5.77 3.41
N HIS A 180 -21.81 -4.80 4.05
CA HIS A 180 -21.39 -4.90 5.45
C HIS A 180 -21.72 -3.69 6.35
N GLY A 181 -22.53 -2.73 5.88
CA GLY A 181 -23.01 -1.62 6.71
C GLY A 181 -21.92 -0.64 7.14
N VAL A 182 -20.87 -0.50 6.33
CA VAL A 182 -19.72 0.37 6.64
C VAL A 182 -20.14 1.85 6.62
N ASP A 183 -19.62 2.61 7.58
CA ASP A 183 -19.73 4.07 7.58
C ASP A 183 -18.74 4.69 6.59
N PRO A 184 -19.19 5.46 5.58
CA PRO A 184 -18.30 6.15 4.63
C PRO A 184 -17.38 7.18 5.30
N GLU A 185 -17.70 7.64 6.51
CA GLU A 185 -16.90 8.58 7.28
C GLU A 185 -15.91 7.89 8.24
N ARG A 186 -15.95 6.54 8.39
CA ARG A 186 -15.06 5.74 9.26
C ARG A 186 -14.28 4.67 8.48
N MET A 187 -13.69 5.10 7.37
CA MET A 187 -12.82 4.27 6.53
C MET A 187 -11.34 4.57 6.80
N TYR A 188 -10.53 3.53 6.94
CA TYR A 188 -9.12 3.59 7.30
C TYR A 188 -8.28 2.67 6.42
N LEU A 189 -7.03 3.06 6.17
CA LEU A 189 -6.06 2.23 5.44
C LEU A 189 -4.86 1.89 6.33
N LEU A 190 -4.33 0.67 6.20
CA LEU A 190 -3.00 0.31 6.68
C LEU A 190 -2.22 -0.35 5.54
N GLY A 191 -0.94 -0.01 5.40
CA GLY A 191 -0.08 -0.64 4.40
C GLY A 191 1.35 -0.78 4.89
N SER A 192 2.02 -1.84 4.44
CA SER A 192 3.43 -2.09 4.79
C SER A 192 4.31 -2.26 3.55
N SER A 193 5.53 -1.71 3.55
CA SER A 193 6.44 -1.69 2.38
C SER A 193 5.71 -1.13 1.13
N ASN A 194 5.75 -1.81 -0.02
CA ASN A 194 4.96 -1.47 -1.22
C ASN A 194 3.46 -1.20 -0.94
N GLY A 195 2.83 -1.94 -0.01
CA GLY A 195 1.46 -1.64 0.42
C GLY A 195 1.32 -0.31 1.16
N GLY A 196 2.33 0.11 1.92
CA GLY A 196 2.36 1.43 2.57
C GLY A 196 2.62 2.57 1.58
N MET A 197 3.45 2.31 0.56
CA MET A 197 3.62 3.21 -0.59
C MET A 197 2.30 3.40 -1.35
N LEU A 198 1.53 2.31 -1.54
CA LEU A 198 0.17 2.39 -2.10
C LEU A 198 -0.77 3.22 -1.20
N VAL A 199 -0.72 3.06 0.13
CA VAL A 199 -1.54 3.87 1.05
C VAL A 199 -1.25 5.37 0.90
N HIS A 200 0.01 5.78 0.78
CA HIS A 200 0.35 7.16 0.44
C HIS A 200 -0.26 7.58 -0.91
N TYR A 201 -0.13 6.76 -1.96
CA TYR A 201 -0.67 7.07 -3.28
C TYR A 201 -2.21 7.20 -3.30
N ILE A 202 -2.92 6.25 -2.68
CA ILE A 202 -4.39 6.30 -2.53
C ILE A 202 -4.82 7.57 -1.82
N SER A 203 -4.17 7.94 -0.70
CA SER A 203 -4.55 9.12 0.09
C SER A 203 -4.44 10.45 -0.67
N GLN A 204 -3.60 10.50 -1.71
CA GLN A 204 -3.40 11.67 -2.56
C GLN A 204 -4.41 11.72 -3.72
N GLU A 205 -4.74 10.57 -4.32
CA GLU A 205 -5.69 10.50 -5.42
C GLU A 205 -7.14 10.53 -4.95
N MET A 206 -7.45 9.93 -3.79
CA MET A 206 -8.75 9.91 -3.11
C MET A 206 -8.74 10.75 -1.80
N PRO A 207 -8.47 12.06 -1.84
CA PRO A 207 -8.33 12.87 -0.62
C PRO A 207 -9.65 12.95 0.16
N GLY A 208 -9.58 12.92 1.48
CA GLY A 208 -10.75 13.03 2.36
C GLY A 208 -11.69 11.83 2.34
N ARG A 209 -11.33 10.75 1.62
CA ARG A 209 -12.07 9.48 1.59
C ARG A 209 -11.81 8.61 2.82
N PHE A 210 -10.70 8.86 3.54
CA PHE A 210 -10.25 8.06 4.68
C PHE A 210 -10.06 8.94 5.91
N ARG A 211 -10.61 8.51 7.06
CA ARG A 211 -10.49 9.19 8.37
C ARG A 211 -9.05 9.14 8.90
N GLY A 212 -8.33 8.06 8.59
CA GLY A 212 -6.92 7.92 8.93
C GLY A 212 -6.19 6.88 8.08
N ILE A 213 -4.89 7.08 7.91
CA ILE A 213 -3.99 6.16 7.22
C ILE A 213 -2.81 5.75 8.11
N ILE A 214 -2.37 4.51 7.95
CA ILE A 214 -1.24 3.93 8.68
C ILE A 214 -0.22 3.37 7.67
N THR A 215 1.02 3.84 7.72
CA THR A 215 2.13 3.31 6.89
C THR A 215 3.20 2.67 7.75
N VAL A 216 3.78 1.58 7.26
CA VAL A 216 4.76 0.77 8.02
C VAL A 216 5.95 0.43 7.14
N TYR A 217 7.15 0.81 7.58
CA TYR A 217 8.42 0.72 6.84
C TYR A 217 8.26 1.12 5.35
N ALA A 218 7.60 2.26 5.12
CA ALA A 218 7.19 2.72 3.79
C ALA A 218 7.11 4.25 3.74
N THR A 219 7.80 4.84 2.77
CA THR A 219 7.68 6.26 2.38
C THR A 219 7.41 6.36 0.87
N PRO A 220 6.91 7.50 0.36
CA PRO A 220 6.75 7.69 -1.09
C PRO A 220 8.08 7.63 -1.84
N LEU A 221 8.07 7.20 -3.11
CA LEU A 221 9.18 7.47 -4.02
C LEU A 221 9.35 8.98 -4.22
N ILE A 222 10.56 9.40 -4.60
CA ILE A 222 10.90 10.80 -4.83
C ILE A 222 9.94 11.46 -5.84
N GLY A 223 9.43 12.64 -5.50
CA GLY A 223 8.44 13.36 -6.31
C GLY A 223 7.00 12.90 -6.11
N LEU A 224 6.74 11.72 -5.53
CA LEU A 224 5.38 11.27 -5.20
C LEU A 224 4.85 11.84 -3.88
N ARG A 225 5.65 12.49 -3.04
CA ARG A 225 5.16 13.19 -1.82
C ARG A 225 4.10 14.25 -2.14
N ALA A 226 4.14 14.81 -3.33
CA ALA A 226 3.20 15.81 -3.85
C ALA A 226 2.06 15.21 -4.69
N GLY A 227 1.99 13.89 -4.87
CA GLY A 227 1.10 13.26 -5.85
C GLY A 227 1.59 13.35 -7.29
N ARG A 228 0.91 12.66 -8.20
CA ARG A 228 1.33 12.47 -9.60
C ARG A 228 1.59 13.81 -10.29
N ASN A 229 2.73 13.92 -10.99
CA ASN A 229 3.22 15.15 -11.62
C ASN A 229 3.51 16.32 -10.65
N GLY A 230 3.76 16.06 -9.36
CA GLY A 230 4.22 17.06 -8.37
C GLY A 230 3.14 18.04 -7.87
N ARG A 231 1.93 17.57 -7.58
CA ARG A 231 0.69 18.30 -7.89
C ARG A 231 0.28 19.58 -7.13
N LEU A 232 0.24 19.77 -5.81
CA LEU A 232 0.62 18.99 -4.62
C LEU A 232 -0.54 18.12 -4.06
N LEU A 233 -0.48 17.79 -2.74
CA LEU A 233 -1.61 17.34 -1.91
C LEU A 233 -2.82 18.27 -2.13
N LYS A 234 -4.01 17.69 -2.38
CA LYS A 234 -5.26 18.42 -2.67
C LYS A 234 -5.76 19.12 -1.39
N SER A 235 -5.41 20.40 -1.24
CA SER A 235 -5.17 21.04 0.07
C SER A 235 -6.38 21.26 0.99
N ASN A 236 -7.61 21.07 0.54
CA ASN A 236 -8.80 21.13 1.41
C ASN A 236 -9.37 19.75 1.73
N ALA A 237 -9.44 18.85 0.74
CA ALA A 237 -10.01 17.50 0.95
C ALA A 237 -9.09 16.62 1.81
N SER A 238 -7.76 16.76 1.70
CA SER A 238 -6.81 16.01 2.52
C SER A 238 -6.85 16.38 4.02
N ARG A 239 -7.52 17.48 4.41
CA ARG A 239 -7.66 17.95 5.80
C ARG A 239 -8.59 17.11 6.70
N ARG A 240 -8.91 15.88 6.29
CA ARG A 240 -9.81 14.93 6.97
C ARG A 240 -9.16 13.59 7.28
N THR A 241 -7.85 13.49 7.05
CA THR A 241 -7.11 12.24 7.03
C THR A 241 -5.91 12.33 7.97
N SER A 242 -6.09 11.86 9.20
CA SER A 242 -4.99 11.66 10.14
C SER A 242 -3.96 10.67 9.60
N VAL A 243 -2.69 10.82 9.97
CA VAL A 243 -1.58 10.01 9.48
C VAL A 243 -0.75 9.46 10.65
N LEU A 244 -0.46 8.16 10.59
CA LEU A 244 0.47 7.48 11.49
C LEU A 244 1.49 6.69 10.66
N ALA A 245 2.78 6.95 10.84
CA ALA A 245 3.85 6.14 10.27
C ALA A 245 4.61 5.35 11.34
N LEU A 246 5.01 4.12 11.04
CA LEU A 246 5.86 3.26 11.88
C LEU A 246 7.10 2.82 11.09
N HIS A 247 8.30 3.25 11.48
CA HIS A 247 9.50 2.99 10.67
C HIS A 247 10.74 2.55 11.48
N GLY A 248 11.40 1.49 11.03
CA GLY A 248 12.70 1.07 11.53
C GLY A 248 13.81 2.05 11.11
N LEU A 249 14.63 2.51 12.05
CA LEU A 249 15.72 3.46 11.79
C LEU A 249 16.90 2.86 11.00
N ASN A 250 16.99 1.53 10.92
CA ASN A 250 18.01 0.80 10.17
C ASN A 250 17.44 0.18 8.89
N ASP A 251 16.27 0.64 8.43
CA ASP A 251 15.75 0.26 7.13
C ASP A 251 16.69 0.76 6.01
N THR A 252 17.02 -0.15 5.10
CA THR A 252 17.91 0.10 3.96
C THR A 252 17.26 -0.25 2.63
N ILE A 253 16.07 -0.87 2.65
CA ILE A 253 15.23 -1.17 1.49
C ILE A 253 14.35 0.03 1.18
N ILE A 254 13.70 0.58 2.21
CA ILE A 254 13.01 1.88 2.17
C ILE A 254 13.60 2.74 3.29
N PRO A 255 14.62 3.57 3.04
CA PRO A 255 15.27 4.32 4.11
C PRO A 255 14.33 5.35 4.74
N SER A 256 14.11 5.27 6.06
CA SER A 256 13.27 6.24 6.79
C SER A 256 13.77 7.70 6.67
N ALA A 257 15.09 7.87 6.54
CA ALA A 257 15.76 9.15 6.28
C ALA A 257 15.62 9.63 4.82
N GLY A 258 14.99 8.85 3.94
CA GLY A 258 14.92 9.09 2.49
C GLY A 258 16.25 8.86 1.78
N GLY A 259 16.27 9.18 0.48
CA GLY A 259 17.43 9.04 -0.39
C GLY A 259 17.52 7.65 -1.04
N ARG A 260 18.75 7.23 -1.36
CA ARG A 260 19.05 5.99 -2.09
C ARG A 260 18.93 4.76 -1.18
N SER A 261 18.11 3.80 -1.57
CA SER A 261 18.07 2.44 -1.01
C SER A 261 19.20 1.55 -1.53
N VAL A 262 19.42 0.40 -0.89
CA VAL A 262 20.47 -0.56 -1.31
C VAL A 262 20.22 -1.19 -2.68
N ASP A 263 18.96 -1.23 -3.12
CA ASP A 263 18.53 -1.74 -4.42
C ASP A 263 18.41 -0.66 -5.50
N GLY A 264 18.66 0.63 -5.19
CA GLY A 264 18.83 1.72 -6.18
C GLY A 264 17.64 2.67 -6.34
N TRP A 265 16.52 2.41 -5.68
CA TRP A 265 15.36 3.30 -5.62
C TRP A 265 15.63 4.57 -4.82
N LEU A 266 14.87 5.63 -5.11
CA LEU A 266 14.99 6.94 -4.48
C LEU A 266 13.70 7.28 -3.73
N TYR A 267 13.81 7.43 -2.41
CA TYR A 267 12.68 7.65 -1.51
C TYR A 267 12.66 9.06 -0.90
N GLU A 268 11.46 9.55 -0.62
CA GLU A 268 11.24 10.70 0.26
C GLU A 268 11.52 10.28 1.72
N SER A 269 11.92 11.23 2.57
CA SER A 269 12.09 10.94 3.99
C SER A 269 10.74 10.95 4.72
N GLU A 270 10.66 10.17 5.79
CA GLU A 270 9.48 10.08 6.65
C GLU A 270 9.15 11.46 7.25
N TRP A 271 10.17 12.17 7.73
CA TRP A 271 10.05 13.53 8.25
C TRP A 271 9.59 14.55 7.20
N SER A 272 10.06 14.46 5.95
CA SER A 272 9.60 15.33 4.86
C SER A 272 8.14 15.04 4.47
N THR A 273 7.76 13.76 4.50
CA THR A 273 6.42 13.28 4.20
C THR A 273 5.42 13.75 5.26
N LEU A 274 5.72 13.55 6.54
CA LEU A 274 4.85 13.98 7.63
C LEU A 274 4.86 15.50 7.84
N SER A 275 5.96 16.19 7.54
CA SER A 275 5.96 17.66 7.49
C SER A 275 5.08 18.23 6.38
N ALA A 276 4.79 17.46 5.31
CA ALA A 276 3.81 17.87 4.30
C ALA A 276 2.37 17.71 4.83
N TRP A 277 2.10 16.64 5.59
CA TRP A 277 0.81 16.43 6.25
C TRP A 277 0.55 17.46 7.36
N SER A 278 1.54 17.77 8.20
CA SER A 278 1.36 18.80 9.24
C SER A 278 1.09 20.19 8.64
N ALA A 279 1.66 20.50 7.47
CA ALA A 279 1.34 21.71 6.71
C ALA A 279 -0.06 21.68 6.07
N VAL A 280 -0.59 20.52 5.66
CA VAL A 280 -1.98 20.38 5.21
C VAL A 280 -2.96 20.66 6.36
N HIS A 281 -2.64 20.15 7.54
CA HIS A 281 -3.48 20.25 8.74
C HIS A 281 -3.31 21.53 9.56
N ASP A 282 -2.39 22.43 9.15
CA ASP A 282 -2.08 23.68 9.87
C ASP A 282 -1.67 23.39 11.34
N CYS A 283 -0.78 22.42 11.54
CA CYS A 283 -0.18 22.10 12.83
C CYS A 283 1.06 22.95 13.13
N ASP A 284 1.55 22.88 14.37
CA ASP A 284 2.87 23.40 14.71
C ASP A 284 3.97 22.78 13.82
N SER A 285 4.94 23.59 13.41
CA SER A 285 6.02 23.16 12.49
C SER A 285 7.05 22.18 13.09
N GLN A 286 6.96 21.86 14.38
CA GLN A 286 7.90 21.01 15.10
C GLN A 286 7.15 19.87 15.78
N ALA A 287 7.57 18.63 15.51
CA ALA A 287 7.04 17.47 16.20
C ALA A 287 7.57 17.40 17.64
N VAL A 288 6.71 17.04 18.58
CA VAL A 288 7.05 16.78 19.99
C VAL A 288 6.97 15.29 20.27
N VAL A 289 7.63 14.81 21.34
CA VAL A 289 7.52 13.40 21.76
C VAL A 289 6.08 13.12 22.20
N TYR A 290 5.47 12.11 21.57
CA TYR A 290 4.14 11.61 21.93
C TYR A 290 4.28 10.53 23.01
N PRO A 291 3.73 10.72 24.22
CA PRO A 291 3.92 9.78 25.32
C PRO A 291 3.32 8.40 25.04
N THR A 292 4.05 7.33 25.37
CA THR A 292 3.57 5.95 25.22
C THR A 292 3.90 5.09 26.43
N PRO A 293 3.10 4.05 26.75
CA PRO A 293 3.46 3.11 27.81
C PRO A 293 4.71 2.27 27.48
N PHE A 294 5.26 2.36 26.26
CA PHE A 294 6.44 1.62 25.81
C PHE A 294 7.76 2.40 25.92
N GLU A 295 7.75 3.65 26.40
CA GLU A 295 8.96 4.39 26.78
C GLU A 295 9.87 3.59 27.75
N ARG A 296 9.24 2.76 28.61
CA ARG A 296 9.89 1.88 29.58
C ARG A 296 9.99 0.43 29.13
N TYR A 297 9.54 0.09 27.91
CA TYR A 297 9.59 -1.27 27.38
C TYR A 297 11.03 -1.78 27.41
N THR A 298 11.24 -2.96 27.97
CA THR A 298 12.56 -3.57 28.00
C THR A 298 12.49 -4.85 27.19
N PRO A 299 13.21 -4.93 26.05
CA PRO A 299 13.25 -6.15 25.25
C PRO A 299 13.62 -7.37 26.12
N PRO A 300 13.14 -8.58 25.78
CA PRO A 300 13.49 -9.80 26.49
C PRO A 300 15.00 -9.92 26.70
N SER A 301 15.42 -10.41 27.86
CA SER A 301 16.85 -10.43 28.25
C SER A 301 17.76 -11.18 27.28
N TYR A 302 17.22 -12.16 26.52
CA TYR A 302 17.97 -12.85 25.48
C TYR A 302 18.34 -11.95 24.28
N CYS A 303 17.63 -10.84 24.05
CA CYS A 303 17.96 -9.88 22.98
C CYS A 303 19.32 -9.23 23.18
N ALA A 304 19.77 -9.07 24.43
CA ALA A 304 21.12 -8.60 24.76
C ALA A 304 22.22 -9.67 24.55
N LEU A 305 21.82 -10.93 24.31
CA LEU A 305 22.73 -12.04 24.00
C LEU A 305 22.82 -12.31 22.48
N LEU A 306 21.98 -11.66 21.67
CA LEU A 306 22.03 -11.75 20.22
C LEU A 306 23.11 -10.80 19.66
N PRO A 307 23.95 -11.24 18.71
CA PRO A 307 24.76 -10.33 17.90
C PRO A 307 23.88 -9.28 17.22
N ASP A 308 24.34 -8.03 17.05
CA ASP A 308 23.50 -6.93 16.54
C ASP A 308 22.78 -7.25 15.23
N ARG A 309 23.45 -7.93 14.29
CA ARG A 309 22.87 -8.39 13.01
C ARG A 309 21.70 -9.38 13.14
N LEU A 310 21.56 -10.04 14.28
CA LEU A 310 20.43 -10.92 14.62
C LEU A 310 19.43 -10.21 15.54
N ARG A 311 19.91 -9.32 16.43
CA ARG A 311 19.08 -8.48 17.30
C ARG A 311 18.14 -7.59 16.47
N LEU A 312 18.67 -6.87 15.48
CA LEU A 312 17.91 -5.95 14.62
C LEU A 312 16.91 -6.67 13.70
N LYS A 313 17.04 -7.99 13.52
CA LYS A 313 16.17 -8.85 12.70
C LYS A 313 15.13 -9.64 13.49
N ALA A 314 15.12 -9.52 14.81
CA ALA A 314 14.16 -10.19 15.66
C ALA A 314 13.12 -9.18 16.16
N GLN A 315 11.86 -9.32 15.74
CA GLN A 315 10.73 -8.45 16.15
C GLN A 315 10.64 -8.17 17.67
N PRO A 316 10.78 -9.15 18.60
CA PRO A 316 10.77 -8.84 20.05
C PRO A 316 12.03 -8.11 20.55
N CYS A 317 13.07 -8.03 19.72
CA CYS A 317 14.34 -7.36 19.99
C CYS A 317 14.52 -6.04 19.23
N ALA A 318 13.53 -5.66 18.40
CA ALA A 318 13.42 -4.33 17.86
C ALA A 318 13.45 -3.30 19.01
N GLY A 319 14.11 -2.17 18.78
CA GLY A 319 14.30 -1.14 19.80
C GLY A 319 13.00 -0.56 20.31
N ARG A 320 13.09 0.18 21.43
CA ARG A 320 11.94 0.89 22.01
C ARG A 320 11.33 1.82 20.95
N PRO A 321 10.03 1.71 20.61
CA PRO A 321 9.40 2.67 19.74
C PRO A 321 9.33 4.02 20.47
N THR A 322 9.84 5.05 19.82
CA THR A 322 9.70 6.45 20.24
C THR A 322 8.74 7.10 19.27
N CYS A 323 7.62 7.61 19.78
CA CYS A 323 6.60 8.26 18.98
C CYS A 323 6.72 9.79 19.08
N TYR A 324 6.35 10.46 18.00
CA TYR A 324 6.32 11.90 17.84
C TYR A 324 4.98 12.31 17.23
N GLU A 325 4.50 13.49 17.56
CA GLU A 325 3.27 14.09 17.04
C GLU A 325 3.54 15.56 16.67
N TYR A 326 2.97 16.04 15.57
CA TYR A 326 2.87 17.48 15.30
C TYR A 326 1.64 18.03 16.03
N PRO A 327 1.80 18.88 17.07
CA PRO A 327 0.68 19.32 17.89
C PRO A 327 -0.10 20.48 17.25
N HIS A 328 -1.26 20.79 17.84
CA HIS A 328 -2.09 21.95 17.53
C HIS A 328 -2.57 22.08 16.06
N CYS A 329 -2.79 20.96 15.36
CA CYS A 329 -3.42 20.93 14.04
C CYS A 329 -4.78 21.65 14.04
N GLY A 330 -4.95 22.63 13.14
CA GLY A 330 -6.11 23.52 13.10
C GLY A 330 -7.46 22.86 12.75
N ASP A 331 -7.43 21.62 12.27
CA ASP A 331 -8.62 20.76 12.02
C ASP A 331 -8.80 19.63 13.04
N GLY A 332 -7.91 19.52 14.05
CA GLY A 332 -7.95 18.46 15.07
C GLY A 332 -7.42 17.10 14.60
N GLU A 333 -6.90 17.02 13.37
CA GLU A 333 -6.28 15.81 12.83
C GLU A 333 -4.94 15.50 13.51
N GLN A 334 -4.50 14.25 13.41
CA GLN A 334 -3.30 13.74 14.05
C GLN A 334 -2.24 13.40 13.00
N VAL A 335 -1.01 13.89 13.19
CA VAL A 335 0.14 13.56 12.33
C VAL A 335 1.26 12.99 13.20
N ARG A 336 1.46 11.67 13.15
CA ARG A 336 2.34 10.92 14.06
C ARG A 336 3.39 10.08 13.35
N LEU A 337 4.56 9.97 13.98
CA LEU A 337 5.66 9.10 13.59
C LEU A 337 6.12 8.27 14.79
N CYS A 338 6.18 6.95 14.66
CA CYS A 338 6.81 6.06 15.64
C CYS A 338 8.05 5.37 15.04
N THR A 339 9.23 5.69 15.54
CA THR A 339 10.51 5.11 15.10
C THR A 339 11.10 4.13 16.12
N TYR A 340 11.78 3.08 15.66
CA TYR A 340 12.42 2.06 16.51
C TYR A 340 13.74 1.57 15.91
N GLU A 341 14.63 0.94 16.70
CA GLU A 341 15.80 0.23 16.15
C GLU A 341 15.34 -1.05 15.45
N GLY A 342 15.22 -1.04 14.12
CA GLY A 342 14.82 -2.21 13.33
C GLY A 342 15.17 -2.03 11.85
N GLU A 343 15.27 -3.15 11.14
CA GLU A 343 15.46 -3.23 9.68
C GLU A 343 14.09 -3.37 8.95
N HIS A 344 14.10 -3.41 7.60
CA HIS A 344 12.89 -3.60 6.80
C HIS A 344 12.10 -4.85 7.18
N GLY A 345 10.77 -4.77 7.19
CA GLY A 345 9.89 -5.90 7.54
C GLY A 345 9.87 -6.26 9.04
N ILE A 346 10.70 -5.63 9.86
CA ILE A 346 10.73 -5.83 11.31
C ILE A 346 9.78 -4.83 11.96
N TRP A 347 8.74 -5.33 12.62
CA TRP A 347 7.82 -4.53 13.41
C TRP A 347 8.39 -4.27 14.82
N PRO A 348 7.98 -3.20 15.52
CA PRO A 348 8.26 -3.07 16.94
C PRO A 348 7.52 -4.18 17.73
N ALA A 349 7.89 -4.37 18.99
CA ALA A 349 7.36 -5.44 19.85
C ALA A 349 5.82 -5.59 19.72
N PRO A 350 5.26 -6.82 19.67
CA PRO A 350 3.85 -7.04 19.33
C PRO A 350 2.85 -6.24 20.16
N GLU A 351 3.10 -6.07 21.46
CA GLU A 351 2.27 -5.28 22.37
C GLU A 351 2.31 -3.78 22.04
N ALA A 352 3.47 -3.29 21.60
CA ALA A 352 3.65 -1.90 21.18
C ALA A 352 2.99 -1.64 19.82
N THR A 353 3.20 -2.54 18.86
CA THR A 353 2.50 -2.51 17.56
C THR A 353 0.99 -2.49 17.75
N GLU A 354 0.45 -3.38 18.59
CA GLU A 354 -0.98 -3.45 18.87
C GLU A 354 -1.51 -2.16 19.51
N TRP A 355 -0.85 -1.66 20.56
CA TRP A 355 -1.29 -0.45 21.23
C TRP A 355 -1.20 0.78 20.34
N ILE A 356 -0.11 0.96 19.57
CA ILE A 356 0.08 2.13 18.69
C ILE A 356 -1.05 2.19 17.65
N ILE A 357 -1.34 1.07 16.96
CA ILE A 357 -2.38 0.99 15.93
C ILE A 357 -3.77 1.20 16.53
N ILE A 358 -4.10 0.47 17.60
CA ILE A 358 -5.45 0.52 18.19
C ILE A 358 -5.71 1.86 18.88
N ASN A 359 -4.71 2.45 19.55
CA ASN A 359 -4.86 3.77 20.16
C ASN A 359 -5.12 4.86 19.12
N PHE A 360 -4.36 4.86 18.02
CA PHE A 360 -4.58 5.78 16.91
C PHE A 360 -5.99 5.59 16.34
N LEU A 361 -6.34 4.39 15.85
CA LEU A 361 -7.64 4.11 15.25
C LEU A 361 -8.81 4.48 16.18
N ASN A 362 -8.78 4.05 17.44
CA ASN A 362 -9.86 4.35 18.40
C ASN A 362 -9.95 5.84 18.75
N SER A 363 -8.84 6.59 18.73
CA SER A 363 -8.89 8.04 18.99
C SER A 363 -9.52 8.83 17.85
N LEU A 364 -9.45 8.32 16.61
CA LEU A 364 -10.16 8.88 15.46
C LEU A 364 -11.62 8.43 15.38
N ASP A 365 -11.91 7.22 15.87
CA ASP A 365 -13.24 6.60 15.83
C ASP A 365 -14.18 7.10 16.93
N SER A 366 -13.63 7.55 18.06
CA SER A 366 -14.38 8.16 19.17
C SER A 366 -14.63 9.66 18.99
N ASP A 367 -13.94 10.30 18.05
CA ASP A 367 -14.18 11.70 17.67
C ASP A 367 -15.41 11.80 16.74
N THR A 368 -16.53 12.22 17.34
CA THR A 368 -17.85 12.37 16.69
C THR A 368 -18.14 13.81 16.27
N SER A 369 -17.12 14.68 16.23
CA SER A 369 -17.27 16.10 15.92
C SER A 369 -17.93 16.32 14.53
N PRO A 370 -18.95 17.20 14.41
CA PRO A 370 -19.61 17.45 13.13
C PRO A 370 -18.62 18.01 12.11
N ARG A 371 -18.29 17.21 11.09
CA ARG A 371 -17.30 17.59 10.08
C ARG A 371 -17.87 18.72 9.23
N ILE A 372 -17.18 19.86 9.19
CA ILE A 372 -17.49 20.92 8.23
C ILE A 372 -17.33 20.31 6.85
N HIS A 373 -18.44 20.12 6.14
CA HIS A 373 -18.41 19.73 4.73
C HIS A 373 -17.66 20.83 3.97
N ALA A 374 -16.43 20.54 3.57
CA ALA A 374 -15.87 21.19 2.41
C ALA A 374 -16.87 20.91 1.29
N GLN A 375 -17.55 21.96 0.81
CA GLN A 375 -18.28 21.83 -0.44
C GLN A 375 -17.27 21.29 -1.46
N PRO A 376 -17.65 20.29 -2.28
CA PRO A 376 -16.77 19.89 -3.37
C PRO A 376 -16.45 21.14 -4.18
N ASP A 377 -15.16 21.45 -4.33
CA ASP A 377 -14.71 22.64 -5.05
C ASP A 377 -15.45 22.71 -6.39
N ALA A 378 -16.10 23.86 -6.64
CA ALA A 378 -17.17 23.96 -7.62
C ALA A 378 -16.70 23.52 -9.01
N ALA A 379 -17.14 22.32 -9.40
CA ALA A 379 -16.79 21.62 -10.63
C ALA A 379 -15.28 21.46 -10.89
N ALA A 380 -14.80 20.22 -10.76
CA ALA A 380 -14.00 19.69 -11.86
C ALA A 380 -14.80 19.95 -13.14
N ALA A 381 -14.31 20.84 -14.01
CA ALA A 381 -15.01 21.21 -15.22
C ALA A 381 -15.38 19.94 -15.99
N PRO A 382 -16.64 19.76 -16.44
CA PRO A 382 -16.98 18.60 -17.24
C PRO A 382 -16.03 18.58 -18.44
N ALA A 383 -15.45 17.40 -18.71
CA ALA A 383 -14.54 17.22 -19.83
C ALA A 383 -15.15 17.89 -21.07
N ALA A 384 -14.43 18.87 -21.63
CA ALA A 384 -15.00 19.77 -22.63
C ALA A 384 -15.63 18.93 -23.75
N PRO A 385 -16.91 19.16 -24.11
CA PRO A 385 -17.58 18.36 -25.13
C PRO A 385 -16.73 18.37 -26.41
N ALA A 386 -16.68 17.23 -27.10
CA ALA A 386 -15.72 16.91 -28.17
C ALA A 386 -15.92 17.72 -29.48
N VAL A 387 -15.93 19.04 -29.37
CA VAL A 387 -16.22 20.03 -30.41
C VAL A 387 -14.96 20.82 -30.77
N LEU A 388 -14.01 21.01 -29.83
CA LEU A 388 -12.75 21.70 -30.10
C LEU A 388 -11.64 20.83 -30.73
N GLN A 389 -11.83 19.52 -30.88
CA GLN A 389 -10.87 18.66 -31.58
C GLN A 389 -11.12 18.55 -33.09
N MET A 390 -12.33 18.83 -33.60
CA MET A 390 -12.65 18.62 -35.02
C MET A 390 -11.85 19.53 -35.99
N ALA A 391 -11.35 20.67 -35.53
CA ALA A 391 -10.51 21.56 -36.35
C ALA A 391 -9.12 20.96 -36.69
N GLY A 392 -8.54 20.13 -35.79
CA GLY A 392 -7.24 19.50 -36.03
C GLY A 392 -7.31 18.32 -37.00
N TRP A 393 -8.38 17.52 -36.92
CA TRP A 393 -8.56 16.34 -37.77
C TRP A 393 -8.86 16.69 -39.23
N ALA A 394 -9.49 17.83 -39.52
CA ALA A 394 -9.70 18.29 -40.89
C ALA A 394 -8.38 18.62 -41.63
N ALA A 395 -7.40 19.19 -40.92
CA ALA A 395 -6.07 19.49 -41.48
C ALA A 395 -5.25 18.21 -41.71
N LEU A 396 -5.26 17.28 -40.75
CA LEU A 396 -4.62 15.97 -40.87
C LEU A 396 -5.22 15.10 -41.97
N ALA A 397 -6.56 15.01 -42.07
CA ALA A 397 -7.24 14.31 -43.15
C ALA A 397 -6.90 14.90 -44.52
N SER A 398 -6.82 16.23 -44.64
CA SER A 398 -6.40 16.91 -45.87
C SER A 398 -4.96 16.57 -46.26
N MET A 399 -4.01 16.54 -45.30
CA MET A 399 -2.64 16.08 -45.56
C MET A 399 -2.57 14.60 -45.95
N VAL A 400 -3.30 13.71 -45.25
CA VAL A 400 -3.32 12.27 -45.56
C VAL A 400 -3.91 12.02 -46.95
N VAL A 401 -4.97 12.72 -47.35
CA VAL A 401 -5.53 12.62 -48.72
C VAL A 401 -4.54 13.13 -49.77
N VAL A 402 -3.83 14.22 -49.52
CA VAL A 402 -2.80 14.74 -50.45
C VAL A 402 -1.62 13.77 -50.58
N VAL A 403 -1.11 13.22 -49.46
CA VAL A 403 -0.02 12.24 -49.46
C VAL A 403 -0.45 10.92 -50.10
N ALA A 404 -1.65 10.42 -49.81
CA ALA A 404 -2.22 9.24 -50.46
C ALA A 404 -2.42 9.45 -51.97
N THR A 405 -2.85 10.64 -52.40
CA THR A 405 -2.98 10.98 -53.83
C THR A 405 -1.63 11.06 -54.52
N LEU A 406 -0.59 11.56 -53.84
CA LEU A 406 0.79 11.56 -54.34
C LEU A 406 1.39 10.15 -54.43
N TYR A 407 1.14 9.29 -53.44
CA TYR A 407 1.54 7.88 -53.45
C TYR A 407 0.80 7.10 -54.53
N ALA A 408 -0.52 7.29 -54.67
CA ALA A 408 -1.31 6.67 -55.74
C ALA A 408 -0.83 7.09 -57.13
N ARG A 409 -0.49 8.37 -57.34
CA ARG A 409 0.11 8.84 -58.61
C ARG A 409 1.48 8.22 -58.88
N LYS A 410 2.34 8.05 -57.86
CA LYS A 410 3.61 7.32 -58.01
C LYS A 410 3.39 5.82 -58.28
N ALA A 411 2.45 5.18 -57.59
CA ALA A 411 2.11 3.77 -57.77
C ALA A 411 1.54 3.49 -59.17
N VAL A 412 0.62 4.33 -59.68
CA VAL A 412 0.11 4.22 -61.05
C VAL A 412 1.21 4.47 -62.09
N ALA A 413 2.17 5.36 -61.82
CA ALA A 413 3.34 5.58 -62.68
C ALA A 413 4.41 4.47 -62.59
N ALA A 414 4.40 3.64 -61.53
CA ALA A 414 5.21 2.43 -61.42
C ALA A 414 4.50 1.25 -62.11
N TRP A 415 3.21 1.06 -61.87
CA TRP A 415 2.38 0.03 -62.48
C TRP A 415 2.31 0.15 -64.01
N ARG A 416 2.19 1.37 -64.55
CA ARG A 416 2.28 1.61 -66.01
C ARG A 416 3.68 1.34 -66.61
N ARG A 417 4.73 1.23 -65.79
CA ARG A 417 6.07 0.80 -66.22
C ARG A 417 6.28 -0.72 -66.06
N ALA A 418 5.66 -1.35 -65.07
CA ALA A 418 5.71 -2.80 -64.86
C ALA A 418 4.96 -3.61 -65.95
N ARG A 419 3.94 -3.02 -66.58
CA ARG A 419 3.08 -3.69 -67.59
C ARG A 419 3.72 -3.89 -68.99
N ARG A 420 5.05 -3.99 -69.09
CA ARG A 420 5.80 -4.28 -70.34
C ARG A 420 6.63 -5.57 -70.31
N THR A 421 6.60 -6.31 -69.19
CA THR A 421 7.31 -7.58 -69.03
C THR A 421 6.42 -8.52 -68.23
N ASP A 422 5.95 -9.57 -68.91
CA ASP A 422 5.43 -10.83 -68.37
C ASP A 422 4.16 -10.74 -67.48
N GLY A 423 3.28 -11.74 -67.46
CA GLY A 423 3.31 -13.06 -68.09
C GLY A 423 2.68 -14.07 -67.13
N ASP A 424 1.36 -14.19 -67.19
CA ASP A 424 0.48 -15.19 -66.55
C ASP A 424 0.49 -15.38 -65.02
N CYS A 425 -0.70 -15.26 -64.45
CA CYS A 425 -1.10 -15.87 -63.17
C CYS A 425 -2.46 -16.54 -63.36
N GLU A 426 -2.57 -17.84 -63.07
CA GLU A 426 -3.84 -18.44 -62.64
C GLU A 426 -3.79 -18.70 -61.13
N LEU A 427 -4.95 -18.57 -60.47
CA LEU A 427 -5.10 -18.69 -59.03
C LEU A 427 -5.30 -20.15 -58.60
N HIS A 428 -4.85 -20.46 -57.39
CA HIS A 428 -5.75 -21.03 -56.39
C HIS A 428 -5.37 -20.61 -54.96
#